data_AF-A0A562P1Y0-F1
#
_entry.id   AF-A0A562P1Y0-F1
#
_cell.length_a   1.000
_cell.length_b   1.000
_cell.length_c   1.000
_cell.angle_alpha   90.00
_cell.angle_beta   90.00
_cell.angle_gamma   90.00
#
_symmetry.space_group_name_H-M   'P 1'
#
loop_
_entity.id
_entity.type
_entity.pdbx_description
1 polymer ?
#
loop_
_entity_poly.entity_id
_entity_poly.type
_entity_poly.pdbx_seq_one_letter_code
_entity_poly.pdbx_strand_id
1 'polypeptide(L)'
;MKMRRWLIVTALVAGAAACGGNDADYPKLLPMDQLMRPPAIPGHAADAIDSPDAVTANLEGRAAGLHHGPARPAGATDAELQARARALRERARALSTQSVDDGAATCTAGSPDCPETPAN
;
A
#
# COMPACT_ATOMS: atom_id res chain seq x y z
N MET A 1 -41.50 -18.65 49.40
CA MET A 1 -40.42 -18.81 48.40
C MET A 1 -40.88 -18.79 46.92
N LYS A 2 -42.15 -18.46 46.59
CA LYS A 2 -42.64 -18.37 45.20
C LYS A 2 -42.41 -17.00 44.53
N MET A 3 -42.45 -15.91 45.31
CA MET A 3 -42.28 -14.53 44.81
C MET A 3 -40.85 -14.22 44.35
N ARG A 4 -39.83 -14.79 45.02
CA ARG A 4 -38.41 -14.58 44.70
C ARG A 4 -37.98 -15.24 43.38
N ARG A 5 -38.63 -16.35 43.01
CA ARG A 5 -38.43 -17.02 41.71
C ARG A 5 -39.06 -16.23 40.57
N TRP A 6 -40.17 -15.54 40.82
CA TRP A 6 -40.82 -14.68 39.83
C TRP A 6 -39.96 -13.47 39.45
N LEU A 7 -39.30 -12.85 40.43
CA LEU A 7 -38.39 -11.71 40.20
C LEU A 7 -37.15 -12.06 39.36
N ILE A 8 -36.63 -13.29 39.47
CA ILE A 8 -35.47 -13.72 38.67
C ILE A 8 -35.86 -13.96 37.21
N VAL A 9 -37.06 -14.49 36.96
CA VAL A 9 -37.55 -14.74 35.60
C VAL A 9 -37.80 -13.44 34.83
N THR A 10 -38.36 -12.40 35.47
CA THR A 10 -38.55 -11.10 34.82
C THR A 10 -37.22 -10.39 34.51
N ALA A 11 -36.21 -10.51 35.37
CA ALA A 11 -34.89 -9.92 35.13
C ALA A 11 -34.16 -10.56 33.93
N LEU A 12 -34.32 -11.87 33.73
CA LEU A 12 -33.70 -12.58 32.60
C LEU A 12 -34.35 -12.21 31.25
N VAL A 13 -35.67 -11.99 31.22
CA VAL A 13 -36.40 -11.58 30.00
C VAL A 13 -36.06 -10.14 29.60
N ALA A 14 -35.85 -9.23 30.56
CA ALA A 14 -35.45 -7.85 30.28
C ALA A 14 -34.05 -7.74 29.67
N GLY A 15 -33.11 -8.63 30.03
CA GLY A 15 -31.77 -8.66 29.46
C GLY A 15 -31.72 -9.11 27.99
N ALA A 16 -32.66 -9.96 27.56
CA ALA A 16 -32.76 -10.38 26.16
C ALA A 16 -33.23 -9.26 25.22
N ALA A 17 -34.11 -8.36 25.71
CA ALA A 17 -34.52 -7.17 24.97
C ALA A 17 -33.40 -6.12 24.87
N ALA A 18 -32.40 -6.15 25.76
CA ALA A 18 -31.21 -5.31 25.69
C ALA A 18 -30.11 -5.87 24.77
N CYS A 19 -30.20 -7.14 24.37
CA CYS A 19 -29.36 -7.75 23.32
C CYS A 19 -30.07 -7.76 21.95
N GLY A 20 -31.28 -7.21 21.87
CA GLY A 20 -31.94 -6.84 20.62
C GLY A 20 -31.54 -5.41 20.28
N GLY A 21 -30.31 -5.23 19.80
CA GLY A 21 -29.85 -3.94 19.27
C GLY A 21 -30.82 -3.46 18.19
N ASN A 22 -31.13 -2.17 18.20
CA ASN A 22 -31.97 -1.57 17.17
C ASN A 22 -31.37 -1.84 15.79
N ASP A 23 -32.16 -2.36 14.85
CA ASP A 23 -31.76 -2.52 13.44
C ASP A 23 -31.36 -1.18 12.78
N ALA A 24 -31.61 -0.05 13.46
CA ALA A 24 -31.19 1.29 13.08
C ALA A 24 -29.69 1.56 13.24
N ASP A 25 -28.95 0.76 14.02
CA ASP A 25 -27.51 0.93 14.21
C ASP A 25 -26.68 0.18 13.16
N TYR A 26 -27.30 -0.71 12.37
CA TYR A 26 -26.63 -1.34 11.25
C TYR A 26 -26.62 -0.39 10.04
N PRO A 27 -25.45 -0.08 9.47
CA PRO A 27 -25.40 0.74 8.27
C PRO A 27 -26.21 0.04 7.16
N LYS A 28 -27.00 0.83 6.42
CA LYS A 28 -27.73 0.31 5.26
C LYS A 28 -26.76 -0.42 4.34
N LEU A 29 -27.13 -1.65 3.97
CA LEU A 29 -26.38 -2.42 3.00
C LEU A 29 -26.27 -1.64 1.70
N LEU A 30 -25.10 -1.72 1.08
CA LEU A 30 -24.90 -1.19 -0.26
C LEU A 30 -25.92 -1.86 -1.20
N PRO A 31 -26.53 -1.14 -2.16
CA PRO A 31 -27.39 -1.74 -3.16
C PRO A 31 -26.67 -2.89 -3.90
N MET A 32 -27.39 -3.96 -4.19
CA MET A 32 -26.82 -5.17 -4.80
C MET A 32 -26.19 -4.89 -6.17
N ASP A 33 -26.80 -3.98 -6.94
CA ASP A 33 -26.26 -3.48 -8.22
C ASP A 33 -24.92 -2.76 -8.05
N GLN A 34 -24.71 -2.09 -6.92
CA GLN A 34 -23.47 -1.38 -6.63
C GLN A 34 -22.37 -2.35 -6.14
N LEU A 35 -22.74 -3.39 -5.39
CA LEU A 35 -21.85 -4.48 -4.94
C LEU A 35 -21.35 -5.35 -6.10
N MET A 36 -22.24 -5.67 -7.03
CA MET A 36 -21.94 -6.56 -8.17
C MET A 36 -21.39 -5.82 -9.39
N ARG A 37 -21.23 -4.49 -9.29
CA ARG A 37 -20.64 -3.71 -10.38
C ARG A 37 -19.17 -4.11 -10.53
N PRO A 38 -18.72 -4.46 -11.74
CA PRO A 38 -17.32 -4.80 -11.96
C PRO A 38 -16.43 -3.61 -11.55
N PRO A 39 -15.30 -3.89 -10.87
CA PRO A 39 -14.35 -2.83 -10.53
C PRO A 39 -13.82 -2.18 -11.80
N ALA A 40 -13.58 -0.87 -11.75
CA ALA A 40 -12.96 -0.18 -12.86
C ALA A 40 -11.56 -0.76 -13.08
N ILE A 41 -11.33 -1.35 -14.26
CA ILE A 41 -10.02 -1.88 -14.60
C ILE A 41 -9.11 -0.73 -15.01
N PRO A 42 -7.92 -0.57 -14.39
CA PRO A 42 -6.97 0.47 -14.77
C PRO A 42 -6.54 0.35 -16.23
N GLY A 43 -6.31 1.47 -16.91
CA GLY A 43 -5.93 1.47 -18.33
C GLY A 43 -4.64 0.70 -18.65
N HIS A 44 -3.70 0.61 -17.70
CA HIS A 44 -2.47 -0.18 -17.86
C HIS A 44 -2.69 -1.70 -17.77
N ALA A 45 -3.89 -2.15 -17.39
CA ALA A 45 -4.26 -3.55 -17.32
C ALA A 45 -5.10 -4.01 -18.53
N ALA A 46 -5.28 -3.15 -19.53
CA ALA A 46 -6.02 -3.48 -20.76
C ALA A 46 -5.41 -4.70 -21.48
N ASP A 47 -4.09 -4.77 -21.58
CA ASP A 47 -3.37 -5.89 -22.22
C ASP A 47 -3.64 -7.23 -21.51
N ALA A 48 -3.89 -7.20 -20.20
CA ALA A 48 -4.22 -8.39 -19.41
C ALA A 48 -5.66 -8.87 -19.63
N ILE A 49 -6.57 -7.99 -20.06
CA ILE A 49 -7.94 -8.36 -20.45
C ILE A 49 -7.94 -8.97 -21.84
N ASP A 50 -7.28 -8.31 -22.78
CA ASP A 50 -7.28 -8.72 -24.19
C ASP A 50 -6.53 -10.04 -24.41
N SER A 51 -5.54 -10.36 -23.56
CA SER A 51 -4.73 -11.57 -23.68
C SER A 51 -4.26 -12.12 -22.32
N PRO A 52 -5.18 -12.67 -21.51
CA PRO A 52 -4.85 -13.21 -20.19
C PRO A 52 -3.85 -14.37 -20.24
N ASP A 53 -3.94 -15.21 -21.27
CA ASP A 53 -3.02 -16.34 -21.48
C ASP A 53 -1.60 -15.87 -21.79
N ALA A 54 -1.44 -14.76 -22.52
CA ALA A 54 -0.13 -14.20 -22.83
C ALA A 54 0.56 -13.63 -21.59
N VAL A 55 -0.20 -12.97 -20.71
CA VAL A 55 0.31 -12.51 -19.40
C VAL A 55 0.71 -13.70 -18.55
N THR A 56 -0.12 -14.75 -18.51
CA THR A 56 0.16 -15.98 -17.76
C THR A 56 1.44 -16.65 -18.25
N ALA A 57 1.57 -16.85 -19.56
CA ALA A 57 2.77 -17.44 -20.17
C ALA A 57 4.04 -16.60 -19.91
N ASN A 58 3.94 -15.26 -19.90
CA ASN A 58 5.06 -14.39 -19.57
C ASN A 58 5.51 -14.57 -18.11
N LEU A 59 4.55 -14.61 -17.18
CA LEU A 59 4.82 -14.80 -15.76
C LEU A 59 5.41 -16.19 -15.48
N GLU A 60 4.89 -17.23 -16.11
CA GLU A 60 5.43 -18.59 -16.03
C GLU A 60 6.86 -18.67 -16.57
N GLY A 61 7.13 -18.07 -17.73
CA GLY A 61 8.47 -18.00 -18.30
C GLY A 61 9.45 -17.26 -17.38
N ARG A 62 9.00 -16.17 -16.75
CA ARG A 62 9.79 -15.43 -15.75
C ARG A 62 10.05 -16.25 -14.50
N ALA A 63 9.03 -16.95 -13.98
CA ALA A 63 9.17 -17.83 -12.83
C ALA A 63 10.16 -18.96 -13.12
N ALA A 64 10.05 -19.61 -14.28
CA ALA A 64 11.00 -20.62 -14.74
C ALA A 64 12.42 -20.05 -14.79
N GLY A 65 12.62 -18.85 -15.35
CA GLY A 65 13.91 -18.17 -15.37
C GLY A 65 14.48 -17.89 -13.96
N LEU A 66 13.63 -17.56 -12.99
CA LEU A 66 14.03 -17.37 -11.59
C LEU A 66 14.37 -18.70 -10.90
N HIS A 67 13.65 -19.78 -11.21
CA HIS A 67 13.91 -21.11 -10.67
C HIS A 67 15.21 -21.73 -11.19
N HIS A 68 15.58 -21.42 -12.43
CA HIS A 68 16.81 -21.92 -13.07
C HIS A 68 17.97 -20.91 -13.00
N GLY A 69 17.70 -19.72 -12.47
CA GLY A 69 18.70 -18.67 -12.30
C GLY A 69 19.73 -19.02 -11.22
N PRO A 70 20.83 -18.25 -11.14
CA PRO A 70 21.81 -18.43 -10.08
C PRO A 70 21.10 -18.31 -8.72
N ALA A 71 21.50 -19.17 -7.78
CA ALA A 71 20.99 -19.13 -6.42
C ALA A 71 21.01 -17.69 -5.91
N ARG A 72 19.89 -17.24 -5.34
CA ARG A 72 19.77 -15.90 -4.76
C ARG A 72 21.01 -15.66 -3.89
N PRO A 73 21.78 -14.59 -4.11
CA PRO A 73 22.96 -14.32 -3.31
C PRO A 73 22.54 -14.33 -1.85
N ALA A 74 23.34 -14.99 -1.01
CA ALA A 74 23.11 -15.00 0.43
C ALA A 74 22.84 -13.55 0.89
N GLY A 75 21.80 -13.38 1.71
CA GLY A 75 21.48 -12.06 2.25
C GLY A 75 22.72 -11.46 2.91
N ALA A 76 22.93 -10.15 2.74
CA ALA A 76 24.07 -9.47 3.34
C ALA A 76 24.08 -9.71 4.85
N THR A 77 25.25 -10.04 5.39
CA THR A 77 25.47 -10.18 6.83
C THR A 77 25.30 -8.83 7.52
N ASP A 78 25.04 -8.84 8.83
CA ASP A 78 24.91 -7.60 9.60
C ASP A 78 26.18 -6.74 9.53
N ALA A 79 27.37 -7.36 9.53
CA ALA A 79 28.64 -6.67 9.37
C ALA A 79 28.74 -5.95 8.01
N GLU A 80 28.31 -6.59 6.92
CA GLU A 80 28.28 -5.97 5.59
C GLU A 80 27.28 -4.82 5.51
N LEU A 81 26.10 -4.97 6.13
CA LEU A 81 25.10 -3.90 6.22
C LEU A 81 25.63 -2.71 7.02
N GLN A 82 26.29 -2.95 8.15
CA GLN A 82 26.91 -1.90 8.95
C GLN A 82 28.03 -1.19 8.20
N ALA A 83 28.86 -1.90 7.44
CA ALA A 83 29.91 -1.31 6.61
C ALA A 83 29.30 -0.40 5.53
N ARG A 84 28.26 -0.87 4.83
CA ARG A 84 27.53 -0.08 3.83
C ARG A 84 26.88 1.16 4.45
N ALA A 85 26.27 1.03 5.62
CA ALA A 85 25.67 2.15 6.33
C ALA A 85 26.70 3.22 6.71
N ARG A 86 27.90 2.83 7.15
CA ARG A 86 29.00 3.78 7.41
C ARG A 86 29.43 4.52 6.14
N ALA A 87 29.69 3.79 5.06
CA ALA A 87 30.06 4.37 3.77
C ALA A 87 28.99 5.31 3.18
N LEU A 88 27.70 5.04 3.43
CA LEU A 88 26.60 5.93 3.05
C LEU A 88 26.58 7.21 3.89
N ARG A 89 26.77 7.11 5.21
CA ARG A 89 26.83 8.28 6.10
C ARG A 89 28.02 9.18 5.79
N GLU A 90 29.18 8.60 5.48
CA GLU A 90 30.37 9.36 5.08
C GLU A 90 30.13 10.14 3.78
N ARG A 91 29.55 9.49 2.76
CA ARG A 91 29.19 10.16 1.51
C ARG A 91 28.15 11.26 1.72
N ALA A 92 27.12 11.00 2.52
CA ALA A 92 26.11 12.00 2.84
C ALA A 92 26.73 13.21 3.57
N ARG A 93 27.68 12.97 4.48
CA ARG A 93 28.42 14.04 5.15
C ARG A 93 29.25 14.85 4.17
N ALA A 94 29.98 14.20 3.26
CA ALA A 94 30.75 14.88 2.22
C ALA A 94 29.86 15.75 1.32
N LEU A 95 28.71 15.23 0.90
CA LEU A 95 27.72 15.98 0.11
C LEU A 95 27.10 17.13 0.90
N SER A 96 26.84 16.97 2.20
CA SER A 96 26.28 18.03 3.03
C SER A 96 27.20 19.23 3.21
N THR A 97 28.51 19.03 3.05
CA THR A 97 29.51 20.10 3.10
C THR A 97 29.82 20.70 1.74
N GLN A 98 29.28 20.14 0.66
CA GLN A 98 29.42 20.68 -0.69
C GLN A 98 28.39 21.80 -0.89
N SER A 99 28.84 22.97 -1.36
CA SER A 99 27.92 24.05 -1.67
C SER A 99 27.14 23.70 -2.95
N VAL A 100 25.84 24.00 -2.97
CA VAL A 100 24.99 23.75 -4.14
C VAL A 100 25.45 24.62 -5.33
N ASP A 101 26.15 25.72 -5.04
CA ASP A 101 26.68 26.66 -6.03
C ASP A 101 27.86 26.09 -6.83
N ASP A 102 28.63 25.13 -6.28
CA ASP A 102 29.76 24.47 -6.98
C ASP A 102 29.29 23.53 -8.12
N GLY A 103 28.00 23.16 -8.11
CA GLY A 103 27.35 22.34 -9.12
C GLY A 103 26.15 23.04 -9.78
N ALA A 104 25.94 24.33 -9.49
CA ALA A 104 24.98 25.14 -10.19
C ALA A 104 25.48 25.30 -11.64
N ALA A 105 25.12 24.35 -12.49
CA ALA A 105 24.83 24.69 -13.86
C ALA A 105 23.92 25.92 -13.78
N THR A 106 24.48 27.08 -14.11
CA THR A 106 23.73 28.31 -14.26
C THR A 106 22.50 27.93 -15.08
N CYS A 107 21.30 27.99 -14.48
CA CYS A 107 20.06 27.85 -15.21
C CYS A 107 20.07 28.94 -16.27
N THR A 108 20.54 28.62 -17.47
CA THR A 108 20.43 29.50 -18.63
C THR A 108 18.94 29.66 -18.88
N ALA A 109 18.47 30.90 -18.91
CA ALA A 109 17.08 31.22 -19.20
C ALA A 109 16.62 30.45 -20.44
N GLY A 110 15.59 29.61 -20.28
CA GLY A 110 15.07 28.74 -21.35
C GLY A 110 15.27 27.23 -21.15
N SER A 111 15.96 26.77 -20.10
CA SER A 111 15.98 25.34 -19.77
C SER A 111 14.64 24.86 -19.19
N PRO A 112 14.09 23.72 -19.66
CA PRO A 112 12.74 23.25 -19.33
C PRO A 112 12.56 22.82 -17.86
N ASP A 113 13.66 22.62 -17.13
CA ASP A 113 13.64 22.18 -15.72
C ASP A 113 13.86 23.33 -14.72
N CYS A 114 14.04 24.56 -15.18
CA CYS A 114 14.22 25.72 -14.30
C CYS A 114 12.85 26.40 -14.10
N PRO A 115 12.46 26.74 -12.85
CA PRO A 115 11.20 27.43 -12.60
C PRO A 115 11.22 28.79 -13.29
N GLU A 116 10.27 29.01 -14.20
CA GLU A 116 10.06 30.28 -14.85
C GLU A 116 9.75 31.35 -13.79
N THR A 117 10.58 32.40 -13.74
CA THR A 117 10.35 33.51 -12.82
C THR A 117 9.21 34.35 -13.38
N PRO A 118 8.08 34.53 -12.67
CA PRO A 118 6.96 35.30 -13.20
C PRO A 118 7.35 36.77 -13.34
N ALA A 119 7.19 37.30 -14.56
CA ALA A 119 7.41 38.71 -14.87
C ALA A 119 6.30 39.56 -14.24
N ASN A 120 6.69 40.59 -13.48
CA ASN A 120 5.85 41.76 -13.19
C ASN A 120 5.92 42.74 -14.36
#